data_AF-A0A8J6E397-F1
#
_entry.id   AF-A0A8J6E397-F1
#
_cell.length_a   1.000
_cell.length_b   1.000
_cell.length_c   1.000
_cell.angle_alpha   90.00
_cell.angle_beta   90.00
_cell.angle_gamma   90.00
#
_symmetry.space_group_name_H-M   'P 1'
#
loop_
_entity.id
_entity.type
_entity.pdbx_description
1 polymer ?
#
loop_
_entity_poly.entity_id
_entity_poly.type
_entity_poly.pdbx_seq_one_letter_code
_entity_poly.pdbx_strand_id
1 'polypeptide(L)'
;MFLAAQSIGEPSTQMTLNTFHLAGHGAVDVTQGIPRMREVLLVATKSIKTPVMNLLLRPHATREDAQALAGLLRRISFMDVLTKMEVGERVDQSKTAFGTRRERVFTLYMNVLGEEDRKALGLTVARVRLGVCRFIAMIASGLSRELNAVDDMDDLASGFIDDEVHGSSNAAAEEADSAKDASNARQTQEGQMYGADDNGEPARTERHSAAAVDADGELLEGNEKVLINKAKRSYLDQISLPDDNDDFCWASFRVPLSDQSVLMTSMAEELANKVNVKAITGVTRASVGEPKTVDGQTRQVVACNGVNLATARQHDELVDVDHLYCNCVMTTLEQYGVEAARAAIINEVSSIFKVYGIGVDARHLSLIADHMTREGGYKPFNRHGIDNSPSQLHKMTYETTTAFLTQSALYGISDNAAGPSSRVAVGRPLRAGTGMVDILLDMQDQELGWSVKE
;
A
#
# COMPACT_ATOMS: atom_id res chain seq x y z
N MET A 1 6.88 17.41 -25.30
CA MET A 1 6.60 17.10 -23.87
C MET A 1 5.76 18.19 -23.20
N PHE A 2 6.06 19.49 -23.36
CA PHE A 2 5.27 20.59 -22.78
C PHE A 2 3.76 20.49 -23.03
N LEU A 3 3.34 20.33 -24.30
CA LEU A 3 1.92 20.17 -24.65
C LEU A 3 1.27 18.96 -23.98
N ALA A 4 1.98 17.82 -23.90
CA ALA A 4 1.48 16.63 -23.24
C ALA A 4 1.32 16.85 -21.72
N ALA A 5 2.29 17.51 -21.09
CA ALA A 5 2.22 17.83 -19.66
C ALA A 5 1.03 18.75 -19.35
N GLN A 6 0.81 19.81 -20.16
CA GLN A 6 -0.35 20.70 -20.00
C GLN A 6 -1.68 19.98 -20.22
N SER A 7 -1.76 19.10 -21.23
CA SER A 7 -2.98 18.33 -21.53
C SER A 7 -3.41 17.37 -20.42
N ILE A 8 -2.51 17.05 -19.48
CA ILE A 8 -2.82 16.27 -18.26
C ILE A 8 -3.02 17.19 -17.07
N GLY A 9 -2.15 18.19 -16.91
CA GLY A 9 -2.15 19.11 -15.78
C GLY A 9 -3.40 19.98 -15.70
N GLU A 10 -3.82 20.59 -16.80
CA GLU A 10 -5.00 21.47 -16.79
C GLU A 10 -6.30 20.71 -16.45
N PRO A 11 -6.63 19.57 -17.09
CA PRO A 11 -7.83 18.83 -16.74
C PRO A 11 -7.79 18.21 -15.33
N SER A 12 -6.59 17.96 -14.78
CA SER A 12 -6.47 17.46 -13.41
C SER A 12 -7.07 18.42 -12.37
N THR A 13 -7.08 19.73 -12.64
CA THR A 13 -7.72 20.73 -11.77
C THR A 13 -9.25 20.60 -11.70
N GLN A 14 -9.87 19.96 -12.69
CA GLN A 14 -11.32 19.69 -12.66
C GLN A 14 -11.65 18.49 -11.77
N MET A 15 -10.67 17.61 -11.54
CA MET A 15 -10.85 16.38 -10.77
C MET A 15 -10.88 16.63 -9.26
N THR A 16 -10.36 17.77 -8.76
CA THR A 16 -10.46 18.17 -7.34
C THR A 16 -11.90 18.45 -6.92
N LEU A 17 -12.78 18.85 -7.84
CA LEU A 17 -14.14 19.29 -7.54
C LEU A 17 -15.20 18.17 -7.60
N ASN A 18 -14.88 17.02 -8.21
CA ASN A 18 -15.87 15.97 -8.57
C ASN A 18 -15.72 14.63 -7.83
N THR A 19 -15.04 14.58 -6.69
CA THR A 19 -14.79 13.32 -5.95
C THR A 19 -16.01 12.72 -5.23
N PHE A 20 -17.18 13.37 -5.21
CA PHE A 20 -18.27 13.03 -4.29
C PHE A 20 -19.45 12.20 -4.85
N HIS A 21 -19.48 11.84 -6.15
CA HIS A 21 -20.65 11.15 -6.72
C HIS A 21 -20.46 9.67 -7.09
N LEU A 22 -19.29 9.06 -6.85
CA LEU A 22 -19.02 7.67 -7.22
C LEU A 22 -18.94 6.66 -6.05
N ALA A 23 -19.46 7.02 -4.87
CA ALA A 23 -19.43 6.17 -3.66
C ALA A 23 -20.33 4.91 -3.71
N GLY A 24 -20.79 4.46 -4.89
CA GLY A 24 -21.85 3.46 -5.03
C GLY A 24 -21.54 2.20 -5.84
N HIS A 25 -20.39 2.08 -6.51
CA HIS A 25 -20.05 0.87 -7.28
C HIS A 25 -19.17 -0.08 -6.46
N GLY A 26 -19.82 -0.74 -5.49
CA GLY A 26 -19.21 -1.45 -4.35
C GLY A 26 -18.67 -2.86 -4.60
N ALA A 27 -17.81 -3.06 -5.60
CA ALA A 27 -17.09 -4.34 -5.73
C ALA A 27 -15.61 -4.25 -5.32
N VAL A 28 -14.95 -3.12 -5.57
CA VAL A 28 -13.50 -2.93 -5.39
C VAL A 28 -13.23 -1.47 -5.02
N ASP A 29 -12.64 -1.23 -3.85
CA ASP A 29 -12.19 0.11 -3.44
C ASP A 29 -10.94 0.49 -4.23
N VAL A 30 -11.12 1.20 -5.35
CA VAL A 30 -10.00 1.71 -6.17
C VAL A 30 -9.72 3.16 -5.82
N THR A 31 -8.46 3.54 -5.64
CA THR A 31 -8.07 4.95 -5.56
C THR A 31 -8.41 5.64 -6.88
N GLN A 32 -9.22 6.69 -6.82
CA GLN A 32 -9.63 7.47 -7.99
C GLN A 32 -9.06 8.89 -7.94
N GLY A 33 -9.15 9.58 -9.07
CA GLY A 33 -8.83 11.00 -9.15
C GLY A 33 -7.34 11.33 -9.08
N ILE A 34 -7.05 12.50 -8.51
CA ILE A 34 -5.69 13.03 -8.34
C ILE A 34 -4.81 12.15 -7.45
N PRO A 35 -5.29 11.56 -6.33
CA PRO A 35 -4.48 10.65 -5.54
C PRO A 35 -3.90 9.49 -6.35
N ARG A 36 -4.70 8.90 -7.24
CA ARG A 36 -4.25 7.83 -8.15
C ARG A 36 -3.28 8.36 -9.20
N MET A 37 -3.55 9.54 -9.76
CA MET A 37 -2.64 10.17 -10.72
C MET A 37 -1.26 10.44 -10.12
N ARG A 38 -1.21 10.94 -8.88
CA ARG A 38 0.04 11.16 -8.12
C ARG A 38 0.79 9.85 -7.88
N GLU A 39 0.07 8.80 -7.51
CA GLU A 39 0.65 7.47 -7.27
C GLU A 39 1.32 6.90 -8.53
N VAL A 40 0.67 7.03 -9.70
CA VAL A 40 1.22 6.58 -10.98
C VAL A 40 2.34 7.50 -11.46
N LEU A 41 2.13 8.81 -11.54
CA LEU A 41 3.08 9.72 -12.21
C LEU A 41 4.22 10.22 -11.31
N LEU A 42 3.96 10.51 -10.04
CA LEU A 42 4.89 11.26 -9.18
C LEU A 42 5.62 10.37 -8.15
N VAL A 43 4.98 9.29 -7.71
CA VAL A 43 5.51 8.43 -6.65
C VAL A 43 6.13 7.16 -7.23
N ALA A 44 5.44 6.51 -8.18
CA ALA A 44 5.91 5.31 -8.86
C ALA A 44 6.31 4.16 -7.90
N THR A 45 5.59 3.99 -6.79
CA THR A 45 5.89 2.96 -5.77
C THR A 45 5.42 1.56 -6.17
N LYS A 46 6.08 0.56 -5.57
CA LYS A 46 5.64 -0.84 -5.60
C LYS A 46 4.41 -1.07 -4.71
N SER A 47 4.38 -0.45 -3.53
CA SER A 47 3.27 -0.51 -2.59
C SER A 47 2.26 0.59 -2.90
N ILE A 48 1.24 0.24 -3.69
CA ILE A 48 0.10 1.12 -3.94
C ILE A 48 -0.96 0.95 -2.86
N LYS A 49 -1.77 1.98 -2.62
CA LYS A 49 -2.79 1.99 -1.55
C LYS A 49 -3.90 0.97 -1.81
N THR A 50 -4.34 0.86 -3.06
CA THR A 50 -5.42 -0.05 -3.48
C THR A 50 -4.96 -0.93 -4.63
N PRO A 51 -4.14 -1.97 -4.34
CA PRO A 51 -3.74 -2.93 -5.35
C PRO A 51 -4.95 -3.74 -5.80
N VAL A 52 -5.10 -3.91 -7.12
CA VAL A 52 -6.19 -4.67 -7.73
C VAL A 52 -5.65 -5.48 -8.89
N MET A 53 -6.10 -6.74 -8.98
CA MET A 53 -5.93 -7.57 -10.17
C MET A 53 -7.27 -8.09 -10.66
N ASN A 54 -7.42 -8.16 -11.98
CA ASN A 54 -8.60 -8.72 -12.64
C ASN A 54 -8.19 -10.01 -13.35
N LEU A 55 -8.82 -11.11 -12.97
CA LEU A 55 -8.60 -12.41 -13.56
C LEU A 55 -9.73 -12.69 -14.55
N LEU A 56 -9.42 -12.69 -15.84
CA LEU A 56 -10.34 -13.10 -16.89
C LEU A 56 -10.39 -14.62 -16.91
N LEU A 57 -11.57 -15.22 -16.87
CA LEU A 57 -11.70 -16.67 -16.98
C LEU A 57 -11.76 -17.11 -18.43
N ARG A 58 -11.36 -18.37 -18.70
CA ARG A 58 -11.46 -18.99 -20.01
C ARG A 58 -12.94 -19.08 -20.46
N PRO A 59 -13.22 -19.15 -21.77
CA PRO A 59 -14.60 -19.13 -22.30
C PRO A 59 -15.51 -20.26 -21.79
N HIS A 60 -14.94 -21.38 -21.38
CA HIS A 60 -15.69 -22.54 -20.88
C HIS A 60 -16.01 -22.46 -19.38
N ALA A 61 -15.43 -21.50 -18.65
CA ALA A 61 -15.64 -21.37 -17.22
C ALA A 61 -17.01 -20.76 -16.92
N THR A 62 -17.73 -21.38 -15.99
CA THR A 62 -19.05 -20.94 -15.56
C THR A 62 -18.96 -19.89 -14.44
N ARG A 63 -20.12 -19.31 -14.08
CA ARG A 63 -20.20 -18.41 -12.92
C ARG A 63 -19.91 -19.14 -11.60
N GLU A 64 -20.24 -20.43 -11.51
CA GLU A 64 -19.94 -21.26 -10.34
C GLU A 64 -18.44 -21.45 -10.17
N ASP A 65 -17.72 -21.69 -11.27
CA ASP A 65 -16.25 -21.78 -11.26
C ASP A 65 -15.60 -20.46 -10.82
N ALA A 66 -16.17 -19.32 -11.25
CA ALA A 66 -15.72 -18.00 -10.81
C ALA A 66 -15.93 -17.79 -9.31
N GLN A 67 -17.05 -18.27 -8.75
CA GLN A 67 -17.32 -18.22 -7.31
C GLN A 67 -16.38 -19.13 -6.52
N ALA A 68 -16.13 -20.34 -7.02
CA ALA A 68 -15.18 -21.27 -6.42
C ALA A 68 -13.76 -20.69 -6.41
N LEU A 69 -13.30 -20.10 -7.51
CA LEU A 69 -11.99 -19.43 -7.58
C LEU A 69 -11.94 -18.21 -6.65
N ALA A 70 -12.99 -17.39 -6.60
CA ALA A 70 -13.06 -16.27 -5.67
C ALA A 70 -13.02 -16.73 -4.20
N GLY A 71 -13.71 -17.80 -3.84
CA GLY A 71 -13.64 -18.42 -2.50
C GLY A 71 -12.27 -19.02 -2.18
N LEU A 72 -11.56 -19.50 -3.21
CA LEU A 72 -10.19 -19.99 -3.07
C LEU A 72 -9.20 -18.85 -2.79
N LEU A 73 -9.32 -17.73 -3.53
CA LEU A 73 -8.42 -16.59 -3.42
C LEU A 73 -8.73 -15.65 -2.24
N ARG A 74 -9.94 -15.73 -1.69
CA ARG A 74 -10.37 -14.89 -0.57
C ARG A 74 -9.55 -15.20 0.69
N ARG A 75 -9.05 -14.14 1.34
CA ARG A 75 -8.50 -14.22 2.69
C ARG A 75 -9.64 -14.45 3.68
N ILE A 76 -9.42 -15.39 4.59
CA ILE A 76 -10.36 -15.74 5.65
C ILE A 76 -9.67 -15.49 6.99
N SER A 77 -10.23 -14.55 7.75
CA SER A 77 -9.80 -14.26 9.11
C SER A 77 -10.38 -15.28 10.09
N PHE A 78 -9.83 -15.35 11.31
CA PHE A 78 -10.42 -16.20 12.34
C PHE A 78 -11.80 -15.70 12.76
N MET A 79 -12.04 -14.39 12.69
CA MET A 79 -13.36 -13.80 12.91
C MET A 79 -14.42 -14.35 11.94
N ASP A 80 -14.08 -14.52 10.65
CA ASP A 80 -15.00 -15.11 9.66
C ASP A 80 -15.36 -16.58 9.96
N VAL A 81 -14.56 -17.25 10.79
CA VAL A 81 -14.69 -18.66 11.14
C VAL A 81 -15.42 -18.87 12.48
N LEU A 82 -15.55 -17.81 13.30
CA LEU A 82 -16.25 -17.84 14.57
C LEU A 82 -17.73 -17.53 14.40
N THR A 83 -18.61 -18.39 14.93
CA THR A 83 -20.04 -18.11 15.04
C THR A 83 -20.38 -17.40 16.36
N LYS A 84 -19.69 -17.77 17.45
CA LYS A 84 -19.86 -17.18 18.76
C LYS A 84 -18.57 -17.22 19.55
N MET A 85 -18.27 -16.15 20.28
CA MET A 85 -17.17 -16.11 21.25
C MET A 85 -17.69 -15.54 22.58
N GLU A 86 -17.45 -16.26 23.66
CA GLU A 86 -17.79 -15.84 25.02
C GLU A 86 -16.54 -15.87 25.90
N VAL A 87 -16.42 -14.87 26.76
CA VAL A 87 -15.32 -14.77 27.71
C VAL A 87 -15.85 -14.99 29.11
N GLY A 88 -15.45 -16.09 29.74
CA GLY A 88 -15.68 -16.35 31.16
C GLY A 88 -14.50 -15.87 31.98
N GLU A 89 -14.75 -15.03 32.98
CA GLU A 89 -13.74 -14.65 33.97
C GLU A 89 -14.06 -15.31 35.32
N ARG A 90 -13.05 -15.91 35.95
CA ARG A 90 -13.14 -16.36 37.33
C ARG A 90 -11.83 -16.12 38.08
N VAL A 91 -11.92 -15.96 39.39
CA VAL A 91 -10.74 -15.90 40.27
C VAL A 91 -10.58 -17.25 40.93
N ASP A 92 -9.42 -17.87 40.76
CA ASP A 92 -9.06 -19.14 41.36
C ASP A 92 -8.02 -18.95 42.47
N GLN A 93 -8.01 -19.86 43.45
CA GLN A 93 -7.05 -19.86 44.54
C GLN A 93 -6.22 -21.14 44.46
N SER A 94 -4.99 -21.01 43.95
CA SER A 94 -4.06 -22.13 43.91
C SER A 94 -3.31 -22.24 45.24
N LYS A 95 -3.38 -23.42 45.87
CA LYS A 95 -2.57 -23.74 47.05
C LYS A 95 -1.21 -24.26 46.60
N THR A 96 -0.19 -23.43 46.68
CA THR A 96 1.21 -23.82 46.50
C THR A 96 1.89 -24.12 47.84
N ALA A 97 2.99 -24.88 47.82
CA ALA A 97 3.76 -25.22 49.02
C ALA A 97 4.27 -23.99 49.82
N PHE A 98 4.31 -22.81 49.19
CA PHE A 98 4.80 -21.54 49.76
C PHE A 98 3.69 -20.52 50.09
N GLY A 99 2.40 -20.89 49.95
CA GLY A 99 1.26 -20.01 50.26
C GLY A 99 0.10 -20.13 49.27
N THR A 100 -0.97 -19.38 49.54
CA THR A 100 -2.15 -19.27 48.67
C THR A 100 -1.91 -18.16 47.65
N ARG A 101 -1.78 -18.51 46.36
CA ARG A 101 -1.71 -17.53 45.27
C ARG A 101 -3.09 -17.38 44.64
N ARG A 102 -3.57 -16.14 44.55
CA ARG A 102 -4.79 -15.80 43.80
C ARG A 102 -4.40 -15.56 42.35
N GLU A 103 -5.13 -16.19 41.44
CA GLU A 103 -4.90 -16.08 40.00
C GLU A 103 -6.24 -15.80 39.30
N ARG A 104 -6.22 -14.96 38.26
CA ARG A 104 -7.38 -14.74 37.38
C ARG A 104 -7.30 -15.75 36.26
N VAL A 105 -8.39 -16.46 36.02
CA VAL A 105 -8.52 -17.43 34.94
C VAL A 105 -9.54 -16.90 33.95
N PHE A 106 -9.07 -16.56 32.76
CA PHE A 106 -9.90 -16.22 31.62
C PHE A 106 -10.14 -17.45 30.78
N THR A 107 -11.40 -17.81 30.53
CA THR A 107 -11.77 -18.92 29.67
C THR A 107 -12.49 -18.38 28.45
N LEU A 108 -11.91 -18.59 27.28
CA LEU A 108 -12.54 -18.25 26.01
C LEU A 108 -13.30 -19.48 25.52
N TYR A 109 -14.61 -19.34 25.36
CA TYR A 109 -15.47 -20.33 24.70
C TYR A 109 -15.74 -19.85 23.28
N MET A 110 -15.43 -20.68 22.30
CA MET A 110 -15.50 -20.36 20.89
C MET A 110 -16.30 -21.44 20.17
N ASN A 111 -17.31 -21.02 19.40
CA ASN A 111 -18.01 -21.90 18.50
C ASN A 111 -17.57 -21.59 17.07
N VAL A 112 -17.13 -22.62 16.36
CA VAL A 112 -16.59 -22.52 15.01
C VAL A 112 -17.69 -22.81 13.99
N LEU A 113 -17.50 -22.43 12.73
CA LEU A 113 -18.39 -22.81 11.63
C LEU A 113 -18.54 -24.33 11.51
N GLY A 114 -19.77 -24.77 11.24
CA GLY A 114 -20.10 -26.17 10.98
C GLY A 114 -19.51 -26.70 9.67
N GLU A 115 -19.66 -28.00 9.41
CA GLU A 115 -19.02 -28.68 8.28
C GLU A 115 -19.46 -28.12 6.91
N GLU A 116 -20.74 -27.78 6.73
CA GLU A 116 -21.27 -27.25 5.47
C GLU A 116 -20.66 -25.89 5.11
N ASP A 117 -20.61 -24.97 6.07
CA ASP A 117 -20.05 -23.62 5.87
C ASP A 117 -18.52 -23.65 5.69
N ARG A 118 -17.84 -24.54 6.41
CA ARG A 118 -16.39 -24.77 6.23
C ARG A 118 -16.08 -25.24 4.80
N LYS A 119 -16.87 -26.16 4.26
CA LYS A 119 -16.74 -26.62 2.86
C LYS A 119 -17.03 -25.51 1.86
N ALA A 120 -18.04 -24.68 2.09
CA ALA A 120 -18.33 -23.53 1.22
C ALA A 120 -17.15 -22.53 1.15
N LEU A 121 -16.38 -22.40 2.22
CA LEU A 121 -15.18 -21.57 2.29
C LEU A 121 -13.88 -22.29 1.81
N GLY A 122 -13.98 -23.57 1.46
CA GLY A 122 -12.83 -24.40 1.09
C GLY A 122 -11.82 -24.56 2.23
N LEU A 123 -12.31 -24.65 3.47
CA LEU A 123 -11.51 -24.82 4.68
C LEU A 123 -11.51 -26.27 5.14
N THR A 124 -10.32 -26.81 5.39
CA THR A 124 -10.11 -28.10 6.04
C THR A 124 -10.08 -27.94 7.56
N VAL A 125 -10.52 -28.95 8.31
CA VAL A 125 -10.52 -28.93 9.79
C VAL A 125 -9.13 -28.67 10.35
N ALA A 126 -8.08 -29.24 9.76
CA ALA A 126 -6.68 -28.99 10.13
C ALA A 126 -6.27 -27.51 10.00
N ARG A 127 -6.76 -26.78 8.99
CA ARG A 127 -6.48 -25.35 8.81
C ARG A 127 -7.18 -24.51 9.87
N VAL A 128 -8.41 -24.88 10.21
CA VAL A 128 -9.18 -24.25 11.28
C VAL A 128 -8.49 -24.45 12.63
N ARG A 129 -8.07 -25.67 12.95
CA ARG A 129 -7.29 -25.99 14.16
C ARG A 129 -6.02 -25.17 14.27
N LEU A 130 -5.24 -25.08 13.18
CA LEU A 130 -4.05 -24.23 13.14
C LEU A 130 -4.39 -22.75 13.36
N GLY A 131 -5.52 -22.28 12.82
CA GLY A 131 -6.07 -20.95 13.07
C GLY A 131 -6.35 -20.70 14.56
N VAL A 132 -7.02 -21.64 15.23
CA VAL A 132 -7.29 -21.61 16.68
C VAL A 132 -5.98 -21.57 17.47
N CYS A 133 -5.00 -22.43 17.14
CA CYS A 133 -3.69 -22.43 17.80
C CYS A 133 -2.95 -21.09 17.64
N ARG A 134 -2.99 -20.48 16.43
CA ARG A 134 -2.38 -19.17 16.17
C ARG A 134 -3.08 -18.07 16.96
N PHE A 135 -4.41 -18.09 17.04
CA PHE A 135 -5.19 -17.14 17.83
C PHE A 135 -4.86 -17.21 19.31
N ILE A 136 -4.85 -18.41 19.88
CA ILE A 136 -4.52 -18.64 21.29
C ILE A 136 -3.08 -18.22 21.60
N ALA A 137 -2.13 -18.52 20.72
CA ALA A 137 -0.74 -18.08 20.88
C ALA A 137 -0.61 -16.55 20.82
N MET A 138 -1.36 -15.88 19.94
CA MET A 138 -1.38 -14.42 19.88
C MET A 138 -1.99 -13.80 21.14
N ILE A 139 -3.09 -14.36 21.65
CA ILE A 139 -3.68 -13.92 22.93
C ILE A 139 -2.68 -14.06 24.07
N ALA A 140 -2.03 -15.21 24.20
CA ALA A 140 -1.04 -15.44 25.24
C ALA A 140 0.12 -14.42 25.16
N SER A 141 0.58 -14.09 23.94
CA SER A 141 1.64 -13.09 23.73
C SER A 141 1.16 -11.66 23.99
N GLY A 142 -0.08 -11.33 23.62
CA GLY A 142 -0.65 -10.01 23.87
C GLY A 142 -0.90 -9.77 25.36
N LEU A 143 -1.35 -10.80 26.09
CA LEU A 143 -1.50 -10.78 27.55
C LEU A 143 -0.17 -10.50 28.22
N SER A 144 0.90 -11.16 27.77
CA SER A 144 2.26 -10.88 28.26
C SER A 144 2.70 -9.45 28.00
N ARG A 145 2.32 -8.87 26.86
CA ARG A 145 2.68 -7.49 26.55
C ARG A 145 1.90 -6.50 27.40
N GLU A 146 0.61 -6.72 27.62
CA GLU A 146 -0.21 -5.83 28.46
C GLU A 146 0.21 -5.88 29.93
N LEU A 147 0.62 -7.06 30.43
CA LEU A 147 1.06 -7.22 31.81
C LEU A 147 2.50 -6.73 32.04
N ASN A 148 3.42 -6.98 31.10
CA ASN A 148 4.83 -6.60 31.24
C ASN A 148 5.10 -5.15 30.84
N ALA A 149 4.21 -4.47 30.09
CA ALA A 149 4.36 -3.04 29.77
C ALA A 149 4.36 -2.12 31.02
N VAL A 150 4.09 -2.69 32.19
CA VAL A 150 4.10 -2.01 33.49
C VAL A 150 5.41 -2.20 34.24
N ASP A 151 6.06 -3.37 34.11
CA ASP A 151 7.35 -3.62 34.77
C ASP A 151 8.43 -2.62 34.27
N ASP A 152 8.38 -2.24 32.98
CA ASP A 152 9.28 -1.22 32.40
C ASP A 152 8.97 0.23 32.87
N MET A 153 7.77 0.50 33.41
CA MET A 153 7.40 1.81 33.96
C MET A 153 7.73 1.94 35.45
N ASP A 154 7.66 0.85 36.22
CA ASP A 154 8.05 0.83 37.64
C ASP A 154 9.58 0.88 37.82
N ASP A 155 10.36 0.39 36.86
CA ASP A 155 11.84 0.53 36.85
C ASP A 155 12.31 1.97 36.56
N LEU A 156 11.46 2.86 36.01
CA LEU A 156 11.75 4.30 35.93
C LEU A 156 11.37 5.07 37.20
N ALA A 157 10.51 4.52 38.06
CA ALA A 157 10.06 5.17 39.29
C ALA A 157 10.99 4.94 40.49
N SER A 158 11.92 3.98 40.41
CA SER A 158 12.88 3.66 41.48
C SER A 158 14.26 4.32 41.35
N GLY A 159 14.43 5.22 40.36
CA GLY A 159 15.71 5.90 40.04
C GLY A 159 15.78 7.40 40.35
N PHE A 160 14.89 7.96 41.15
CA PHE A 160 14.92 9.39 41.50
C PHE A 160 15.23 9.63 42.98
N ILE A 161 16.52 9.81 43.28
CA ILE A 161 17.00 10.64 44.39
C ILE A 161 18.00 11.64 43.78
N ASP A 162 17.61 12.91 43.88
CA ASP A 162 18.37 14.17 43.87
C ASP A 162 19.67 14.29 43.05
N ASP A 163 19.64 15.17 42.05
CA ASP A 163 20.39 16.42 42.18
C ASP A 163 19.77 17.57 41.37
N GLU A 164 19.43 18.62 42.11
CA GLU A 164 19.26 20.04 41.81
C GLU A 164 20.19 20.58 40.67
N VAL A 165 19.95 21.64 39.88
CA VAL A 165 19.11 22.86 39.99
C VAL A 165 19.27 23.73 38.71
N HIS A 166 18.35 24.70 38.54
CA HIS A 166 18.29 25.88 37.62
C HIS A 166 17.64 25.67 36.25
N GLY A 167 16.57 26.36 35.87
CA GLY A 167 15.80 27.41 36.56
C GLY A 167 14.91 28.18 35.57
N SER A 168 13.71 28.54 36.05
CA SER A 168 12.83 29.64 35.60
C SER A 168 12.19 29.50 34.21
N SER A 169 10.88 29.72 33.97
CA SER A 169 9.74 30.12 34.80
C SER A 169 8.48 30.07 33.91
N ASN A 170 7.38 29.55 34.48
CA ASN A 170 5.98 30.02 34.46
C ASN A 170 5.53 31.04 33.39
N ALA A 171 4.30 31.08 32.90
CA ALA A 171 3.06 30.32 33.05
C ALA A 171 2.02 31.09 32.20
N ALA A 172 0.95 30.41 31.77
CA ALA A 172 -0.45 30.88 31.77
C ALA A 172 -1.22 30.31 30.57
N ALA A 173 -2.29 29.60 30.92
CA ALA A 173 -3.40 29.25 30.05
C ALA A 173 -4.22 30.49 29.69
N GLU A 174 -4.92 30.46 28.55
CA GLU A 174 -6.37 30.72 28.46
C GLU A 174 -6.88 30.53 27.02
N GLU A 175 -8.08 29.95 26.93
CA GLU A 175 -8.93 29.87 25.75
C GLU A 175 -9.47 31.26 25.37
N ALA A 176 -9.66 31.54 24.08
CA ALA A 176 -10.84 32.23 23.54
C ALA A 176 -10.73 32.52 22.03
N ASP A 177 -11.72 31.98 21.32
CA ASP A 177 -12.60 32.64 20.37
C ASP A 177 -12.13 33.07 18.96
N SER A 178 -13.10 32.83 18.09
CA SER A 178 -13.26 33.03 16.67
C SER A 178 -13.25 34.49 16.20
N ALA A 179 -13.17 34.63 14.88
CA ALA A 179 -13.41 35.82 14.07
C ALA A 179 -12.31 36.90 14.09
N LYS A 180 -11.37 36.79 13.14
CA LYS A 180 -10.79 37.89 12.35
C LYS A 180 -9.84 37.32 11.29
N ASP A 181 -10.34 37.11 10.08
CA ASP A 181 -9.49 37.23 8.88
C ASP A 181 -10.35 37.42 7.63
N ALA A 182 -10.89 38.63 7.51
CA ALA A 182 -11.52 39.15 6.30
C ALA A 182 -10.86 40.49 5.93
N SER A 183 -9.53 40.52 5.90
CA SER A 183 -8.77 41.64 5.32
C SER A 183 -7.31 41.26 5.08
N ASN A 184 -7.05 40.24 4.25
CA ASN A 184 -5.74 40.11 3.59
C ASN A 184 -5.80 39.44 2.21
N ALA A 185 -6.95 39.52 1.54
CA ALA A 185 -7.12 39.11 0.16
C ALA A 185 -6.61 40.20 -0.81
N ARG A 186 -5.29 40.39 -0.91
CA ARG A 186 -4.64 41.01 -2.10
C ARG A 186 -3.11 40.97 -2.19
N GLN A 187 -2.40 40.32 -1.28
CA GLN A 187 -0.96 40.03 -1.45
C GLN A 187 -0.64 38.62 -0.93
N THR A 188 -1.04 37.60 -1.69
CA THR A 188 -0.55 36.22 -1.59
C THR A 188 -1.01 35.45 -2.83
N GLN A 189 -0.44 35.79 -3.98
CA GLN A 189 -0.34 34.87 -5.11
C GLN A 189 1.17 34.72 -5.36
N GLU A 190 1.61 33.47 -5.56
CA GLU A 190 3.00 33.00 -5.58
C GLU A 190 3.58 32.61 -4.21
N GLY A 191 3.04 31.54 -3.62
CA GLY A 191 3.61 30.97 -2.40
C GLY A 191 2.90 29.75 -1.83
N GLN A 192 2.18 28.97 -2.64
CA GLN A 192 1.55 27.72 -2.23
C GLN A 192 1.69 26.65 -3.33
N MET A 193 2.91 26.19 -3.51
CA MET A 193 3.18 24.81 -3.91
C MET A 193 4.11 24.23 -2.86
N TYR A 194 3.95 22.94 -2.57
CA TYR A 194 4.68 22.12 -1.59
C TYR A 194 4.12 22.18 -0.16
N GLY A 195 3.18 21.27 0.10
CA GLY A 195 2.95 20.74 1.44
C GLY A 195 4.15 19.89 1.85
N ALA A 196 4.51 20.00 3.12
CA ALA A 196 5.65 19.39 3.77
C ALA A 196 5.88 17.92 3.37
N ASP A 197 7.11 17.65 2.95
CA ASP A 197 7.63 16.30 2.80
C ASP A 197 7.72 15.65 4.19
N ASP A 198 6.90 14.61 4.38
CA ASP A 198 7.05 13.66 5.46
C ASP A 198 8.29 12.81 5.15
N ASN A 199 9.39 13.10 5.86
CA ASN A 199 10.65 12.36 5.80
C ASN A 199 10.46 10.97 6.41
N GLY A 200 9.84 10.07 5.67
CA GLY A 200 9.93 8.63 5.92
C GLY A 200 11.23 8.09 5.34
N GLU A 201 12.27 7.97 6.18
CA GLU A 201 13.47 7.21 5.85
C GLU A 201 13.11 5.78 5.39
N PRO A 202 13.81 5.20 4.40
CA PRO A 202 13.62 3.80 4.06
C PRO A 202 14.13 2.94 5.22
N ALA A 203 13.18 2.30 5.94
CA ALA A 203 13.49 1.30 6.93
C ALA A 203 14.47 0.28 6.35
N ARG A 204 15.62 0.12 7.03
CA ARG A 204 16.64 -0.89 6.74
C ARG A 204 15.95 -2.23 6.52
N THR A 205 16.25 -2.83 5.37
CA THR A 205 15.78 -4.16 4.98
C THR A 205 16.37 -5.20 5.93
N GLU A 206 15.69 -5.47 7.04
CA GLU A 206 15.89 -6.71 7.76
C GLU A 206 15.40 -7.85 6.86
N ARG A 207 16.34 -8.70 6.45
CA ARG A 207 16.07 -9.94 5.74
C ARG A 207 15.28 -10.86 6.65
N HIS A 208 13.96 -10.69 6.70
CA HIS A 208 13.08 -11.76 7.16
C HIS A 208 13.07 -12.84 6.10
N SER A 209 13.61 -14.00 6.46
CA SER A 209 13.57 -15.22 5.69
C SER A 209 12.15 -15.48 5.19
N ALA A 210 12.02 -15.55 3.87
CA ALA A 210 10.84 -16.07 3.21
C ALA A 210 10.63 -17.52 3.67
N ALA A 211 9.69 -17.74 4.60
CA ALA A 211 9.18 -19.07 4.86
C ALA A 211 8.32 -19.47 3.66
N ALA A 212 8.74 -20.56 3.04
CA ALA A 212 8.26 -21.05 1.78
C ALA A 212 6.80 -21.54 1.82
N VAL A 213 6.19 -21.43 0.65
CA VAL A 213 5.07 -22.18 0.08
C VAL A 213 4.72 -23.48 0.84
N ASP A 214 3.53 -23.53 1.44
CA ASP A 214 2.98 -24.77 1.96
C ASP A 214 2.21 -25.49 0.84
N ALA A 215 2.88 -26.49 0.25
CA ALA A 215 2.22 -27.60 -0.43
C ALA A 215 1.63 -28.55 0.62
N ASP A 216 0.47 -29.11 0.30
CA ASP A 216 -0.45 -29.76 1.22
C ASP A 216 0.13 -30.98 1.98
N GLY A 217 -0.30 -31.15 3.24
CA GLY A 217 -0.34 -32.45 3.92
C GLY A 217 0.44 -32.56 5.24
N GLU A 218 1.77 -32.45 5.22
CA GLU A 218 2.60 -33.00 6.31
C GLU A 218 3.19 -31.97 7.29
N LEU A 219 3.16 -30.66 6.97
CA LEU A 219 3.80 -29.60 7.78
C LEU A 219 2.90 -28.97 8.87
N LEU A 220 1.60 -29.29 8.88
CA LEU A 220 0.63 -28.58 9.73
C LEU A 220 0.66 -29.06 11.19
N GLU A 221 0.75 -30.37 11.44
CA GLU A 221 0.74 -30.93 12.80
C GLU A 221 1.97 -30.53 13.64
N GLY A 222 3.14 -30.40 12.99
CA GLY A 222 4.36 -29.90 13.66
C GLY A 222 4.21 -28.47 14.15
N ASN A 223 3.51 -27.63 13.37
CA ASN A 223 3.29 -26.23 13.70
C ASN A 223 2.28 -26.04 14.84
N GLU A 224 1.25 -26.89 14.96
CA GLU A 224 0.29 -26.85 16.08
C GLU A 224 0.99 -27.01 17.44
N LYS A 225 1.81 -28.06 17.58
CA LYS A 225 2.53 -28.36 18.84
C LYS A 225 3.49 -27.24 19.24
N VAL A 226 4.19 -26.65 18.27
CA VAL A 226 5.12 -25.54 18.51
C VAL A 226 4.38 -24.31 19.03
N LEU A 227 3.24 -23.95 18.43
CA LEU A 227 2.42 -22.82 18.85
C LEU A 227 1.84 -23.01 20.25
N ILE A 228 1.31 -24.20 20.54
CA ILE A 228 0.78 -24.53 21.86
C ILE A 228 1.89 -24.49 22.91
N ASN A 229 3.05 -25.06 22.64
CA ASN A 229 4.18 -25.02 23.57
C ASN A 229 4.68 -23.59 23.81
N LYS A 230 4.69 -22.73 22.79
CA LYS A 230 5.00 -21.30 22.95
C LYS A 230 3.96 -20.60 23.82
N ALA A 231 2.67 -20.86 23.60
CA ALA A 231 1.60 -20.27 24.39
C ALA A 231 1.61 -20.75 25.86
N LYS A 232 1.92 -22.02 26.11
CA LYS A 232 2.08 -22.62 27.44
C LYS A 232 3.26 -22.04 28.23
N ARG A 233 4.29 -21.55 27.55
CA ARG A 233 5.40 -20.82 28.20
C ARG A 233 5.00 -19.42 28.69
N SER A 234 3.85 -18.91 28.25
CA SER A 234 3.30 -17.63 28.68
C SER A 234 2.20 -17.85 29.71
N TYR A 235 0.92 -17.72 29.33
CA TYR A 235 -0.23 -17.78 30.26
C TYR A 235 -1.27 -18.85 29.90
N LEU A 236 -1.04 -19.67 28.87
CA LEU A 236 -1.98 -20.74 28.49
C LEU A 236 -1.94 -21.89 29.50
N ASP A 237 -3.08 -22.22 30.10
CA ASP A 237 -3.24 -23.33 31.04
C ASP A 237 -3.75 -24.57 30.29
N GLN A 238 -4.99 -24.51 29.79
CA GLN A 238 -5.63 -25.62 29.06
C GLN A 238 -6.22 -25.14 27.74
N ILE A 239 -6.31 -26.08 26.79
CA ILE A 239 -6.84 -25.85 25.45
C ILE A 239 -7.61 -27.09 25.01
N SER A 240 -8.80 -26.88 24.44
CA SER A 240 -9.55 -27.84 23.66
C SER A 240 -9.61 -27.36 22.23
N LEU A 241 -9.20 -28.20 21.29
CA LEU A 241 -9.24 -27.90 19.86
C LEU A 241 -10.53 -28.46 19.26
N PRO A 242 -11.04 -27.83 18.18
CA PRO A 242 -12.17 -28.38 17.45
C PRO A 242 -11.73 -29.65 16.71
N ASP A 243 -12.62 -30.62 16.65
CA ASP A 243 -12.45 -31.90 15.94
C ASP A 243 -13.56 -32.06 14.88
N ASP A 244 -13.50 -33.12 14.07
CA ASP A 244 -14.48 -33.31 12.98
C ASP A 244 -15.94 -33.41 13.47
N ASN A 245 -16.14 -33.85 14.72
CA ASN A 245 -17.47 -34.03 15.32
C ASN A 245 -17.86 -32.91 16.32
N ASP A 246 -16.94 -32.02 16.67
CA ASP A 246 -17.17 -30.99 17.68
C ASP A 246 -16.62 -29.64 17.20
N ASP A 247 -17.55 -28.74 16.85
CA ASP A 247 -17.25 -27.38 16.42
C ASP A 247 -16.95 -26.45 17.61
N PHE A 248 -17.15 -26.93 18.84
CA PHE A 248 -16.86 -26.17 20.05
C PHE A 248 -15.39 -26.29 20.45
N CYS A 249 -14.75 -25.15 20.73
CA CYS A 249 -13.41 -25.11 21.27
C CYS A 249 -13.30 -24.09 22.40
N TRP A 250 -12.34 -24.30 23.30
CA TRP A 250 -12.12 -23.39 24.42
C TRP A 250 -10.66 -23.35 24.84
N ALA A 251 -10.25 -22.22 25.41
CA ALA A 251 -8.91 -22.04 25.93
C ALA A 251 -8.93 -21.27 27.25
N SER A 252 -8.17 -21.73 28.23
CA SER A 252 -8.03 -21.07 29.52
C SER A 252 -6.65 -20.45 29.69
N PHE A 253 -6.64 -19.20 30.14
CA PHE A 253 -5.44 -18.41 30.41
C PHE A 253 -5.41 -18.08 31.89
N ARG A 254 -4.31 -18.44 32.55
CA ARG A 254 -4.09 -18.22 33.98
C ARG A 254 -3.11 -17.07 34.14
N VAL A 255 -3.60 -15.97 34.68
CA VAL A 255 -2.86 -14.70 34.82
C VAL A 255 -2.73 -14.36 36.31
N PRO A 256 -1.60 -13.80 36.78
CA PRO A 256 -1.49 -13.29 38.15
C PRO A 256 -2.59 -12.26 38.44
N LEU A 257 -3.08 -12.22 39.69
CA LEU A 257 -4.05 -11.21 40.11
C LEU A 257 -3.35 -9.83 40.17
N SER A 258 -3.38 -9.09 39.06
CA SER A 258 -2.94 -7.70 38.95
C SER A 258 -4.14 -6.75 39.12
N ASP A 259 -3.91 -5.55 39.64
CA ASP A 259 -4.93 -4.49 39.82
C ASP A 259 -5.44 -3.93 38.48
N GLN A 260 -4.78 -4.25 37.37
CA GLN A 260 -5.24 -3.83 36.05
C GLN A 260 -6.45 -4.66 35.56
N SER A 261 -7.45 -3.94 35.05
CA SER A 261 -8.57 -4.52 34.33
C SER A 261 -8.11 -4.90 32.92
N VAL A 262 -7.90 -6.19 32.66
CA VAL A 262 -7.68 -6.69 31.30
C VAL A 262 -9.04 -6.83 30.58
N LEU A 263 -9.25 -6.06 29.52
CA LEU A 263 -10.46 -6.16 28.68
C LEU A 263 -10.30 -7.28 27.64
N MET A 264 -10.42 -8.51 28.12
CA MET A 264 -10.23 -9.72 27.28
C MET A 264 -11.14 -9.77 26.06
N THR A 265 -12.37 -9.25 26.15
CA THR A 265 -13.33 -9.26 25.03
C THR A 265 -12.82 -8.41 23.86
N SER A 266 -12.47 -7.14 24.10
CA SER A 266 -11.97 -6.24 23.06
C SER A 266 -10.67 -6.75 22.44
N MET A 267 -9.78 -7.27 23.28
CA MET A 267 -8.52 -7.86 22.85
C MET A 267 -8.74 -9.09 21.97
N ALA A 268 -9.65 -9.99 22.35
CA ALA A 268 -9.97 -11.19 21.60
C ALA A 268 -10.61 -10.84 20.24
N GLU A 269 -11.51 -9.85 20.18
CA GLU A 269 -12.10 -9.38 18.93
C GLU A 269 -11.07 -8.77 17.97
N GLU A 270 -10.16 -7.92 18.48
CA GLU A 270 -9.12 -7.30 17.67
C GLU A 270 -8.15 -8.36 17.13
N LEU A 271 -7.75 -9.33 17.97
CA LEU A 271 -6.86 -10.40 17.57
C LEU A 271 -7.53 -11.39 16.61
N ALA A 272 -8.82 -11.69 16.77
CA ALA A 272 -9.55 -12.58 15.87
C ALA A 272 -9.59 -12.07 14.43
N ASN A 273 -9.68 -10.74 14.25
CA ASN A 273 -9.59 -10.11 12.92
C ASN A 273 -8.18 -10.15 12.32
N LYS A 274 -7.13 -10.14 13.14
CA LYS A 274 -5.73 -10.18 12.68
C LYS A 274 -5.27 -11.58 12.28
N VAL A 275 -5.82 -12.62 12.92
CA VAL A 275 -5.43 -14.01 12.64
C VAL A 275 -5.98 -14.45 11.29
N ASN A 276 -5.10 -14.97 10.44
CA ASN A 276 -5.50 -15.53 9.15
C ASN A 276 -5.54 -17.05 9.22
N VAL A 277 -6.70 -17.62 8.89
CA VAL A 277 -6.91 -19.06 8.76
C VAL A 277 -6.51 -19.51 7.35
N LYS A 278 -6.86 -18.70 6.35
CA LYS A 278 -6.48 -18.89 4.94
C LYS A 278 -6.09 -17.54 4.36
N ALA A 279 -4.90 -17.44 3.81
CA ALA A 279 -4.44 -16.23 3.15
C ALA A 279 -3.49 -16.59 2.02
N ILE A 280 -3.72 -15.99 0.86
CA ILE A 280 -2.75 -16.00 -0.23
C ILE A 280 -1.93 -14.72 -0.09
N THR A 281 -0.62 -14.84 -0.29
CA THR A 281 0.28 -13.69 -0.20
C THR A 281 -0.17 -12.61 -1.20
N GLY A 282 -0.26 -11.36 -0.74
CA GLY A 282 -0.61 -10.24 -1.61
C GLY A 282 -2.08 -10.11 -2.03
N VAL A 283 -2.99 -11.00 -1.61
CA VAL A 283 -4.44 -10.91 -1.90
C VAL A 283 -5.25 -10.82 -0.60
N THR A 284 -6.09 -9.79 -0.47
CA THR A 284 -6.92 -9.56 0.72
C THR A 284 -8.38 -9.93 0.50
N ARG A 285 -8.94 -9.69 -0.69
CA ARG A 285 -10.33 -10.02 -1.01
C ARG A 285 -10.43 -10.45 -2.45
N ALA A 286 -11.35 -11.37 -2.76
CA ALA A 286 -11.69 -11.76 -4.12
C ALA A 286 -13.21 -11.85 -4.24
N SER A 287 -13.75 -11.39 -5.36
CA SER A 287 -15.17 -11.41 -5.67
C SER A 287 -15.38 -11.59 -7.17
N VAL A 288 -16.56 -12.11 -7.54
CA VAL A 288 -16.95 -12.19 -8.95
C VAL A 288 -17.37 -10.80 -9.42
N GLY A 289 -16.66 -10.28 -10.42
CA GLY A 289 -16.94 -9.00 -11.05
C GLY A 289 -17.97 -9.11 -12.18
N GLU A 290 -18.22 -8.00 -12.85
CA GLU A 290 -19.06 -7.98 -14.04
C GLU A 290 -18.36 -8.70 -15.21
N PRO A 291 -19.10 -9.54 -15.97
CA PRO A 291 -18.52 -10.25 -17.09
C PRO A 291 -18.10 -9.27 -18.19
N LYS A 292 -16.95 -9.53 -18.81
CA LYS A 292 -16.39 -8.71 -19.89
C LYS A 292 -16.44 -9.46 -21.21
N THR A 293 -16.85 -8.76 -22.26
CA THR A 293 -16.80 -9.30 -23.62
C THR A 293 -15.42 -9.04 -24.21
N VAL A 294 -14.66 -10.11 -24.45
CA VAL A 294 -13.34 -10.09 -25.09
C VAL A 294 -13.43 -11.01 -26.31
N ASP A 295 -12.99 -10.53 -27.47
CA ASP A 295 -13.05 -11.25 -28.76
C ASP A 295 -14.46 -11.73 -29.16
N GLY A 296 -15.49 -10.95 -28.81
CA GLY A 296 -16.89 -11.29 -29.12
C GLY A 296 -17.50 -12.37 -28.22
N GLN A 297 -16.76 -12.86 -27.21
CA GLN A 297 -17.25 -13.82 -26.21
C GLN A 297 -17.33 -13.16 -24.84
N THR A 298 -18.47 -13.32 -24.16
CA THR A 298 -18.67 -12.86 -22.78
C THR A 298 -17.98 -13.83 -21.82
N ARG A 299 -16.96 -13.35 -21.11
CA ARG A 299 -16.17 -14.13 -20.16
C ARG A 299 -16.39 -13.60 -18.74
N GLN A 300 -16.37 -14.50 -17.76
CA GLN A 300 -16.46 -14.14 -16.36
C GLN A 300 -15.15 -13.50 -15.88
N VAL A 301 -15.24 -12.60 -14.90
CA VAL A 301 -14.08 -11.91 -14.32
C VAL A 301 -14.11 -12.09 -12.81
N VAL A 302 -12.98 -12.45 -12.22
CA VAL A 302 -12.76 -12.41 -10.77
C VAL A 302 -11.93 -11.18 -10.45
N ALA A 303 -12.51 -10.25 -9.70
CA ALA A 303 -11.85 -9.05 -9.22
C ALA A 303 -11.23 -9.33 -7.85
N CYS A 304 -9.94 -9.04 -7.70
CA CYS A 304 -9.23 -9.26 -6.46
C CYS A 304 -8.63 -7.95 -5.93
N ASN A 305 -8.83 -7.69 -4.64
CA ASN A 305 -8.10 -6.68 -3.91
C ASN A 305 -6.76 -7.29 -3.50
N GLY A 306 -5.68 -6.72 -4.01
CA GLY A 306 -4.35 -7.28 -3.95
C GLY A 306 -3.84 -7.76 -5.30
N VAL A 307 -2.53 -7.93 -5.39
CA VAL A 307 -1.87 -8.42 -6.61
C VAL A 307 -1.00 -9.60 -6.24
N ASN A 308 -1.34 -10.76 -6.80
CA ASN A 308 -0.47 -11.93 -6.84
C ASN A 308 -0.66 -12.69 -8.15
N LEU A 309 0.08 -12.24 -9.16
CA LEU A 309 0.07 -12.84 -10.49
C LEU A 309 0.69 -14.25 -10.53
N ALA A 310 1.56 -14.60 -9.57
CA ALA A 310 2.17 -15.92 -9.52
C ALA A 310 1.13 -16.99 -9.17
N THR A 311 0.29 -16.73 -8.16
CA THR A 311 -0.84 -17.60 -7.83
C THR A 311 -1.87 -17.65 -8.96
N ALA A 312 -2.15 -16.51 -9.61
CA ALA A 312 -3.06 -16.49 -10.75
C ALA A 312 -2.61 -17.44 -11.88
N ARG A 313 -1.29 -17.49 -12.17
CA ARG A 313 -0.72 -18.40 -13.19
C ARG A 313 -0.79 -19.88 -12.82
N GLN A 314 -0.84 -20.22 -11.54
CA GLN A 314 -0.99 -21.63 -11.11
C GLN A 314 -2.38 -22.18 -11.47
N HIS A 315 -3.37 -21.32 -11.63
CA HIS A 315 -4.74 -21.67 -11.99
C HIS A 315 -5.02 -21.48 -13.49
N ASP A 316 -4.06 -21.83 -14.36
CA ASP A 316 -4.15 -21.70 -15.82
C ASP A 316 -5.32 -22.50 -16.44
N GLU A 317 -5.81 -23.53 -15.75
CA GLU A 317 -6.98 -24.31 -16.21
C GLU A 317 -8.25 -23.45 -16.32
N LEU A 318 -8.45 -22.50 -15.40
CA LEU A 318 -9.64 -21.65 -15.34
C LEU A 318 -9.36 -20.21 -15.75
N VAL A 319 -8.17 -19.69 -15.43
CA VAL A 319 -7.77 -18.31 -15.66
C VAL A 319 -7.06 -18.19 -17.01
N ASP A 320 -7.45 -17.19 -17.80
CA ASP A 320 -6.74 -16.82 -19.02
C ASP A 320 -5.46 -16.03 -18.66
N VAL A 321 -4.33 -16.73 -18.69
CA VAL A 321 -3.01 -16.19 -18.33
C VAL A 321 -2.54 -15.10 -19.30
N ASP A 322 -2.97 -15.13 -20.56
CA ASP A 322 -2.52 -14.19 -21.59
C ASP A 322 -3.13 -12.79 -21.41
N HIS A 323 -4.29 -12.70 -20.76
CA HIS A 323 -5.03 -11.46 -20.54
C HIS A 323 -5.02 -11.00 -19.07
N LEU A 324 -4.04 -11.45 -18.28
CA LEU A 324 -3.89 -11.03 -16.88
C LEU A 324 -3.58 -9.54 -16.77
N TYR A 325 -4.38 -8.83 -15.97
CA TYR A 325 -4.21 -7.40 -15.73
C TYR A 325 -4.14 -7.07 -14.24
N CYS A 326 -3.20 -6.21 -13.86
CA CYS A 326 -3.16 -5.58 -12.55
C CYS A 326 -2.88 -4.08 -12.67
N ASN A 327 -3.34 -3.32 -11.67
CA ASN A 327 -3.16 -1.87 -11.63
C ASN A 327 -1.79 -1.45 -11.05
N CYS A 328 -0.93 -2.39 -10.65
CA CYS A 328 0.40 -2.09 -10.12
C CYS A 328 1.44 -2.14 -11.25
N VAL A 329 1.80 -0.97 -11.79
CA VAL A 329 2.79 -0.83 -12.87
C VAL A 329 4.13 -1.49 -12.52
N MET A 330 4.61 -1.35 -11.28
CA MET A 330 5.85 -1.99 -10.84
C MET A 330 5.79 -3.51 -10.86
N THR A 331 4.66 -4.10 -10.47
CA THR A 331 4.50 -5.56 -10.54
C THR A 331 4.45 -6.03 -11.98
N THR A 332 3.81 -5.27 -12.87
CA THR A 332 3.82 -5.52 -14.31
C THR A 332 5.23 -5.43 -14.91
N LEU A 333 6.01 -4.42 -14.51
CA LEU A 333 7.40 -4.26 -14.95
C LEU A 333 8.27 -5.46 -14.54
N GLU A 334 8.16 -5.90 -13.28
CA GLU A 334 8.96 -7.02 -12.75
C GLU A 334 8.62 -8.36 -13.41
N GLN A 335 7.36 -8.57 -13.82
CA GLN A 335 6.91 -9.88 -14.31
C GLN A 335 6.76 -9.97 -15.83
N TYR A 336 6.33 -8.90 -16.49
CA TYR A 336 6.04 -8.87 -17.93
C TYR A 336 6.99 -7.93 -18.71
N GLY A 337 7.82 -7.14 -18.02
CA GLY A 337 8.81 -6.27 -18.65
C GLY A 337 8.33 -4.86 -18.97
N VAL A 338 9.22 -4.08 -19.58
CA VAL A 338 9.06 -2.62 -19.73
C VAL A 338 7.95 -2.19 -20.67
N GLU A 339 7.73 -2.89 -21.79
CA GLU A 339 6.65 -2.54 -22.72
C GLU A 339 5.25 -2.81 -22.15
N ALA A 340 5.12 -3.87 -21.34
CA ALA A 340 3.89 -4.15 -20.60
C ALA A 340 3.64 -3.07 -19.53
N ALA A 341 4.70 -2.64 -18.82
CA ALA A 341 4.60 -1.54 -17.87
C ALA A 341 4.21 -0.22 -18.54
N ARG A 342 4.80 0.09 -19.70
CA ARG A 342 4.47 1.26 -20.52
C ARG A 342 2.99 1.27 -20.93
N ALA A 343 2.49 0.14 -21.43
CA ALA A 343 1.07 -0.01 -21.77
C ALA A 343 0.17 0.13 -20.53
N ALA A 344 0.58 -0.42 -19.38
CA ALA A 344 -0.13 -0.27 -18.12
C ALA A 344 -0.21 1.20 -17.67
N ILE A 345 0.85 1.99 -17.80
CA ILE A 345 0.83 3.43 -17.49
C ILE A 345 -0.22 4.16 -18.36
N ILE A 346 -0.24 3.88 -19.66
CA ILE A 346 -1.21 4.51 -20.58
C ILE A 346 -2.64 4.14 -20.16
N ASN A 347 -2.90 2.87 -19.87
CA ASN A 347 -4.21 2.37 -19.47
C ASN A 347 -4.67 2.94 -18.12
N GLU A 348 -3.77 3.01 -17.13
CA GLU A 348 -4.06 3.55 -15.81
C GLU A 348 -4.29 5.06 -15.85
N VAL A 349 -3.46 5.84 -16.56
CA VAL A 349 -3.70 7.28 -16.69
C VAL A 349 -4.98 7.55 -17.48
N SER A 350 -5.25 6.77 -18.54
CA SER A 350 -6.49 6.88 -19.30
C SER A 350 -7.72 6.54 -18.46
N SER A 351 -7.67 5.49 -17.62
CA SER A 351 -8.80 5.08 -16.78
C SER A 351 -9.16 6.15 -15.75
N ILE A 352 -8.16 6.83 -15.18
CA ILE A 352 -8.35 7.95 -14.25
C ILE A 352 -9.18 9.07 -14.89
N PHE A 353 -8.88 9.47 -16.13
CA PHE A 353 -9.62 10.54 -16.82
C PHE A 353 -10.98 10.09 -17.35
N LYS A 354 -11.11 8.84 -17.77
CA LYS A 354 -12.38 8.27 -18.28
C LYS A 354 -13.51 8.35 -17.27
N VAL A 355 -13.23 8.16 -15.97
CA VAL A 355 -14.24 8.26 -14.89
C VAL A 355 -14.89 9.66 -14.84
N TYR A 356 -14.16 10.70 -15.22
CA TYR A 356 -14.66 12.08 -15.22
C TYR A 356 -15.17 12.54 -16.60
N GLY A 357 -15.26 11.63 -17.58
CA GLY A 357 -15.66 11.98 -18.95
C GLY A 357 -14.63 12.85 -19.70
N ILE A 358 -13.39 12.92 -19.21
CA ILE A 358 -12.33 13.74 -19.81
C ILE A 358 -11.62 12.89 -20.85
N GLY A 359 -11.76 13.26 -22.12
CA GLY A 359 -11.04 12.63 -23.23
C GLY A 359 -9.63 13.22 -23.36
N VAL A 360 -8.62 12.49 -22.89
CA VAL A 360 -7.21 12.84 -23.16
C VAL A 360 -6.71 12.04 -24.37
N ASP A 361 -6.06 12.72 -25.30
CA ASP A 361 -5.52 12.10 -26.50
C ASP A 361 -4.39 11.10 -26.16
N ALA A 362 -4.44 9.91 -26.77
CA ALA A 362 -3.48 8.83 -26.54
C ALA A 362 -2.03 9.23 -26.89
N ARG A 363 -1.81 10.20 -27.79
CA ARG A 363 -0.47 10.70 -28.14
C ARG A 363 0.21 11.38 -26.97
N HIS A 364 -0.55 12.10 -26.14
CA HIS A 364 0.00 12.73 -24.94
C HIS A 364 0.35 11.70 -23.87
N LEU A 365 -0.52 10.70 -23.68
CA LEU A 365 -0.29 9.60 -22.75
C LEU A 365 0.93 8.75 -23.16
N SER A 366 1.05 8.45 -24.46
CA SER A 366 2.16 7.66 -25.00
C SER A 366 3.50 8.36 -24.75
N LEU A 367 3.58 9.67 -25.04
CA LEU A 367 4.81 10.43 -24.82
C LEU A 367 5.26 10.44 -23.35
N ILE A 368 4.30 10.44 -22.42
CA ILE A 368 4.57 10.42 -20.98
C ILE A 368 5.03 9.04 -20.55
N ALA A 369 4.33 7.98 -20.98
CA ALA A 369 4.73 6.60 -20.69
C ALA A 369 6.12 6.27 -21.25
N ASP A 370 6.42 6.70 -22.49
CA ASP A 370 7.73 6.55 -23.12
C ASP A 370 8.82 7.25 -22.30
N HIS A 371 8.54 8.46 -21.79
CA HIS A 371 9.49 9.18 -20.96
C HIS A 371 9.76 8.48 -19.62
N MET A 372 8.71 7.97 -18.97
CA MET A 372 8.81 7.24 -17.70
C MET A 372 9.54 5.90 -17.85
N THR A 373 9.52 5.31 -19.04
CA THR A 373 10.09 3.97 -19.32
C THR A 373 11.38 3.98 -20.14
N ARG A 374 11.90 5.16 -20.49
CA ARG A 374 13.06 5.35 -21.37
C ARG A 374 14.33 4.58 -20.96
N GLU A 375 14.55 4.39 -19.67
CA GLU A 375 15.74 3.73 -19.13
C GLU A 375 15.52 2.22 -18.87
N GLY A 376 14.39 1.65 -19.31
CA GLY A 376 14.03 0.26 -19.04
C GLY A 376 13.36 0.02 -17.67
N GLY A 377 13.20 1.07 -16.86
CA GLY A 377 12.57 1.04 -15.54
C GLY A 377 11.24 1.80 -15.49
N TYR A 378 10.72 2.01 -14.27
CA TYR A 378 9.55 2.86 -14.02
C TYR A 378 9.96 4.11 -13.24
N LYS A 379 10.08 5.22 -13.97
CA LYS A 379 10.66 6.45 -13.44
C LYS A 379 9.60 7.49 -13.14
N PRO A 380 9.45 7.93 -11.87
CA PRO A 380 8.52 8.98 -11.49
C PRO A 380 8.97 10.36 -11.94
N PHE A 381 8.03 11.29 -12.06
CA PHE A 381 8.29 12.73 -12.19
C PHE A 381 8.50 13.36 -10.80
N ASN A 382 9.61 13.04 -10.15
CA ASN A 382 10.02 13.62 -8.87
C ASN A 382 11.54 13.90 -8.84
N ARG A 383 12.05 14.32 -7.67
CA ARG A 383 13.49 14.56 -7.43
C ARG A 383 14.40 13.44 -7.90
N HIS A 384 14.04 12.20 -7.60
CA HIS A 384 14.81 11.02 -7.95
C HIS A 384 14.76 10.76 -9.45
N GLY A 385 13.64 11.10 -10.10
CA GLY A 385 13.49 11.06 -11.56
C GLY A 385 14.40 12.06 -12.29
N ILE A 386 14.54 13.29 -11.78
CA ILE A 386 15.37 14.29 -12.47
C ILE A 386 16.88 14.03 -12.30
N ASP A 387 17.30 13.21 -11.33
CA ASP A 387 18.72 12.98 -11.05
C ASP A 387 19.47 12.28 -12.20
N ASN A 388 18.80 11.48 -13.02
CA ASN A 388 19.42 10.92 -14.22
C ASN A 388 19.42 11.88 -15.43
N SER A 389 19.05 13.16 -15.25
CA SER A 389 19.13 14.16 -16.30
C SER A 389 20.59 14.58 -16.56
N PRO A 390 21.02 14.74 -17.83
CA PRO A 390 22.38 15.15 -18.16
C PRO A 390 22.67 16.63 -17.85
N SER A 391 21.65 17.49 -17.77
CA SER A 391 21.84 18.93 -17.49
C SER A 391 21.78 19.18 -15.99
N GLN A 392 22.91 19.58 -15.41
CA GLN A 392 23.01 19.95 -14.00
C GLN A 392 22.26 21.25 -13.71
N LEU A 393 22.28 22.21 -14.63
CA LEU A 393 21.50 23.44 -14.49
C LEU A 393 20.01 23.14 -14.46
N HIS A 394 19.53 22.19 -15.27
CA HIS A 394 18.13 21.74 -15.21
C HIS A 394 17.77 21.17 -13.83
N LYS A 395 18.64 20.34 -13.23
CA LYS A 395 18.45 19.83 -11.86
C LYS A 395 18.41 20.97 -10.83
N MET A 396 19.36 21.91 -10.93
CA MET A 396 19.45 23.08 -10.05
C MET A 396 18.21 23.98 -10.11
N THR A 397 17.60 24.13 -11.29
CA THR A 397 16.35 24.90 -11.47
C THR A 397 15.10 24.18 -11.00
N TYR A 398 15.17 22.87 -10.74
CA TYR A 398 14.03 22.10 -10.25
C TYR A 398 13.91 22.22 -8.74
N GLU A 399 14.92 21.74 -7.99
CA GLU A 399 14.99 21.87 -6.54
C GLU A 399 16.39 21.53 -6.00
N THR A 400 16.64 21.82 -4.71
CA THR A 400 17.92 21.52 -4.02
C THR A 400 19.17 22.03 -4.75
N THR A 401 19.11 23.29 -5.20
CA THR A 401 20.14 23.95 -6.01
C THR A 401 21.55 23.82 -5.44
N THR A 402 21.73 24.04 -4.13
CA THR A 402 23.05 24.01 -3.49
C THR A 402 23.67 22.62 -3.50
N ALA A 403 22.88 21.56 -3.34
CA ALA A 403 23.37 20.17 -3.36
C ALA A 403 23.85 19.76 -4.76
N PHE A 404 23.09 20.07 -5.81
CA PHE A 404 23.53 19.79 -7.18
C PHE A 404 24.72 20.67 -7.60
N LEU A 405 24.80 21.90 -7.10
CA LEU A 405 25.93 22.80 -7.35
C LEU A 405 27.22 22.28 -6.71
N THR A 406 27.17 21.88 -5.43
CA THR A 406 28.35 21.31 -4.76
C THR A 406 28.80 20.01 -5.42
N GLN A 407 27.86 19.13 -5.77
CA GLN A 407 28.15 17.90 -6.53
C GLN A 407 28.83 18.21 -7.87
N SER A 408 28.28 19.17 -8.63
CA SER A 408 28.84 19.56 -9.93
C SER A 408 30.24 20.15 -9.80
N ALA A 409 30.49 20.97 -8.78
CA ALA A 409 31.79 21.56 -8.49
C ALA A 409 32.81 20.49 -8.05
N LEU A 410 32.42 19.53 -7.22
CA LEU A 410 33.27 18.44 -6.74
C LEU A 410 33.70 17.50 -7.87
N TYR A 411 32.78 17.14 -8.76
CA TYR A 411 33.05 16.21 -9.86
C TYR A 411 33.51 16.91 -11.16
N GLY A 412 33.58 18.25 -11.19
CA GLY A 412 33.98 19.01 -12.37
C GLY A 412 33.03 18.85 -13.56
N ILE A 413 31.72 18.70 -13.30
CA ILE A 413 30.72 18.44 -14.35
C ILE A 413 30.42 19.72 -15.12
N SER A 414 30.54 19.66 -16.45
CA SER A 414 30.18 20.75 -17.36
C SER A 414 28.76 20.57 -17.91
N ASP A 415 28.00 21.67 -17.99
CA ASP A 415 26.68 21.70 -18.62
C ASP A 415 26.78 22.37 -20.00
N ASN A 416 26.28 21.69 -21.04
CA ASN A 416 26.34 22.15 -22.42
C ASN A 416 25.22 23.14 -22.81
N ALA A 417 24.34 23.49 -21.86
CA ALA A 417 23.16 24.31 -22.07
C ALA A 417 22.32 23.85 -23.28
N ALA A 418 22.14 22.53 -23.43
CA ALA A 418 21.27 21.98 -24.48
C ALA A 418 19.78 22.14 -24.10
N GLY A 419 19.45 21.99 -22.82
CA GLY A 419 18.09 22.00 -22.33
C GLY A 419 17.45 23.39 -22.29
N PRO A 420 16.11 23.48 -22.26
CA PRO A 420 15.39 24.75 -22.17
C PRO A 420 15.76 25.56 -20.91
N SER A 421 15.71 24.92 -19.73
CA SER A 421 16.01 25.57 -18.44
C SER A 421 17.45 26.10 -18.38
N SER A 422 18.42 25.29 -18.82
CA SER A 422 19.83 25.67 -18.86
C SER A 422 20.11 26.84 -19.82
N ARG A 423 19.38 26.94 -20.93
CA ARG A 423 19.54 28.05 -21.89
C ARG A 423 19.00 29.35 -21.35
N VAL A 424 17.83 29.30 -20.71
CA VAL A 424 17.23 30.47 -20.04
C VAL A 424 18.15 30.97 -18.93
N ALA A 425 18.71 30.06 -18.12
CA ALA A 425 19.63 30.43 -17.04
C ALA A 425 20.89 31.18 -17.52
N VAL A 426 21.39 30.87 -18.71
CA VAL A 426 22.60 31.49 -19.30
C VAL A 426 22.25 32.62 -20.30
N GLY A 427 20.96 32.91 -20.53
CA GLY A 427 20.52 33.94 -21.46
C GLY A 427 20.69 33.61 -22.95
N ARG A 428 20.73 32.33 -23.31
CA ARG A 428 20.81 31.88 -24.72
C ARG A 428 19.41 31.63 -25.31
N PRO A 429 19.21 31.86 -26.62
CA PRO A 429 17.95 31.50 -27.29
C PRO A 429 17.58 30.03 -27.09
N LEU A 430 16.29 29.75 -26.88
CA LEU A 430 15.75 28.40 -26.74
C LEU A 430 15.86 27.62 -28.06
N ARG A 431 16.36 26.38 -28.01
CA ARG A 431 16.34 25.46 -29.16
C ARG A 431 15.02 24.68 -29.22
N ALA A 432 13.93 25.42 -29.37
CA ALA A 432 12.59 24.87 -29.57
C ALA A 432 11.78 25.80 -30.48
N GLY A 433 10.85 25.22 -31.26
CA GLY A 433 10.05 25.96 -32.25
C GLY A 433 10.92 26.70 -33.26
N THR A 434 10.78 28.03 -33.30
CA THR A 434 11.51 28.92 -34.21
C THR A 434 13.02 28.98 -33.95
N GLY A 435 13.47 28.70 -32.73
CA GLY A 435 14.89 28.69 -32.39
C GLY A 435 15.63 27.38 -32.69
N MET A 436 14.98 26.42 -33.38
CA MET A 436 15.64 25.18 -33.84
C MET A 436 16.47 25.37 -35.11
N VAL A 437 16.25 26.45 -35.85
CA VAL A 437 16.93 26.74 -37.12
C VAL A 437 17.78 27.98 -36.98
N ASP A 438 18.96 27.94 -37.58
CA ASP A 438 19.82 29.11 -37.74
C ASP A 438 19.54 29.72 -39.12
N ILE A 439 19.36 31.04 -39.17
CA ILE A 439 19.09 31.77 -40.42
C ILE A 439 20.42 32.36 -40.89
N LEU A 440 20.83 31.99 -42.09
CA LEU A 440 22.01 32.51 -42.76
C LEU A 440 21.55 33.33 -43.96
N LEU A 441 22.15 34.50 -44.15
CA LEU A 441 21.92 35.32 -45.34
C LEU A 441 22.84 34.82 -46.46
N ASP A 442 22.25 34.50 -47.61
CA ASP A 442 23.03 34.24 -48.82
C ASP A 442 23.48 35.56 -49.44
N MET A 443 24.80 35.77 -49.47
CA MET A 443 25.42 37.01 -49.94
C MET A 443 25.70 36.99 -51.45
N GLN A 444 25.55 35.86 -52.15
CA GLN A 444 25.92 35.75 -53.57
C GLN A 444 24.96 36.49 -54.51
N ASP A 445 23.70 36.68 -54.11
CA ASP A 445 22.69 37.41 -54.92
C ASP A 445 22.70 38.94 -54.72
N GLN A 446 23.43 39.47 -53.72
CA GLN A 446 23.42 40.92 -53.44
C GLN A 446 24.30 41.74 -54.39
N GLU A 447 25.30 41.14 -55.04
CA GLU A 447 26.19 41.87 -55.98
C GLU A 447 25.51 42.22 -57.32
N LEU A 448 24.35 41.65 -57.63
CA LEU A 448 23.65 41.84 -58.91
C LEU A 448 22.50 42.87 -58.90
N GLY A 449 22.16 43.48 -57.75
CA GLY A 449 20.87 44.17 -57.60
C GLY A 449 20.86 45.66 -57.25
N TRP A 450 21.99 46.28 -56.90
CA TRP A 450 21.98 47.64 -56.35
C TRP A 450 22.63 48.66 -57.30
N SER A 451 21.98 48.90 -58.44
CA SER A 451 22.17 50.13 -59.23
C SER A 451 21.31 51.23 -58.60
N VAL A 452 21.89 52.03 -57.72
CA VAL A 452 21.28 53.30 -57.29
C VAL A 452 21.20 54.21 -58.52
N LYS A 453 20.00 54.46 -59.04
CA LYS A 453 19.77 55.53 -60.01
C LYS A 453 19.87 56.86 -59.27
N GLU A 454 20.92 57.63 -59.59
CA GLU A 454 21.00 59.08 -59.29
C GLU A 454 19.89 59.88 -59.97
#